data_AF-A0A7C5W7L0-F1
#
_entry.id   AF-A0A7C5W7L0-F1
#
_cell.length_a   1.000
_cell.length_b   1.000
_cell.length_c   1.000
_cell.angle_alpha   90.00
_cell.angle_beta   90.00
_cell.angle_gamma   90.00
#
_symmetry.space_group_name_H-M   'P 1'
#
loop_
_entity.id
_entity.type
_entity.pdbx_description
1 polymer ?
#
loop_
_entity_poly.entity_id
_entity_poly.type
_entity_poly.pdbx_seq_one_letter_code
_entity_poly.pdbx_strand_id
1 'polypeptide(L)' 'MVRGLPKEPSRRQREVLEFVRDFTRSNGVPPSIREIGAALGITSSTVFQHLRYLERKGYLRNADRSS' A
#
# COMPACT_ATOMS: atom_id res chain seq x y z
N MET A 1 -2.81 -17.70 -24.48
CA MET A 1 -1.97 -17.11 -23.41
C MET A 1 -2.70 -15.93 -22.77
N VAL A 2 -3.73 -16.17 -21.95
CA VAL A 2 -4.34 -15.09 -21.15
C VAL A 2 -3.63 -15.06 -19.79
N ARG A 3 -2.52 -14.30 -19.69
CA ARG A 3 -2.06 -13.85 -18.38
C ARG A 3 -3.19 -12.96 -17.86
N GLY A 4 -4.08 -13.52 -17.04
CA GLY A 4 -5.13 -12.76 -16.38
C GLY A 4 -4.49 -11.55 -15.71
N LEU A 5 -4.90 -10.35 -16.14
CA LEU A 5 -4.42 -9.10 -15.56
C LEU A 5 -4.55 -9.20 -14.04
N PRO A 6 -3.56 -8.74 -13.26
CA PRO A 6 -3.67 -8.77 -11.81
C PRO A 6 -4.97 -8.03 -11.44
N LYS A 7 -5.92 -8.75 -10.83
CA LYS A 7 -7.18 -8.19 -10.31
C LYS A 7 -6.90 -6.83 -9.69
N GLU A 8 -7.54 -5.79 -10.23
CA GLU A 8 -7.29 -4.41 -9.82
C GLU A 8 -7.42 -4.26 -8.30
N PRO A 9 -6.57 -3.44 -7.66
CA PRO A 9 -6.73 -3.14 -6.26
C PRO A 9 -8.12 -2.54 -6.03
N SER A 10 -8.80 -2.98 -4.96
CA SER A 10 -10.05 -2.37 -4.53
C SER A 10 -9.83 -0.89 -4.22
N ARG A 11 -10.91 -0.11 -4.14
CA ARG A 11 -10.82 1.32 -3.79
C ARG A 11 -9.93 1.59 -2.58
N ARG A 12 -10.10 0.79 -1.51
CA ARG A 12 -9.27 0.89 -0.28
C ARG A 12 -7.81 0.54 -0.50
N GLN A 13 -7.53 -0.50 -1.28
CA GLN A 13 -6.15 -0.89 -1.61
C GLN A 13 -5.47 0.17 -2.48
N ARG A 14 -6.22 0.79 -3.38
CA ARG A 14 -5.75 1.90 -4.21
C ARG A 14 -5.47 3.14 -3.37
N GLU A 15 -6.33 3.48 -2.42
CA GLU A 15 -6.09 4.57 -1.47
C GLU A 15 -4.80 4.35 -0.67
N VAL A 16 -4.58 3.13 -0.17
CA VAL A 16 -3.32 2.77 0.51
C VAL A 16 -2.11 2.93 -0.43
N LEU A 17 -2.20 2.40 -1.64
CA LEU A 17 -1.11 2.46 -2.62
C LEU A 17 -0.76 3.91 -2.98
N GLU A 18 -1.76 4.72 -3.28
CA GLU A 18 -1.57 6.13 -3.68
C GLU A 18 -1.03 6.95 -2.51
N PHE A 19 -1.56 6.77 -1.30
CA PHE A 19 -1.05 7.44 -0.11
C PHE A 19 0.42 7.13 0.13
N VAL A 20 0.79 5.85 0.04
CA VAL A 20 2.17 5.41 0.20
C VAL A 20 3.09 6.04 -0.84
N ARG A 21 2.71 6.01 -2.12
CA ARG A 21 3.50 6.61 -3.21
C ARG A 21 3.67 8.12 -3.05
N ASP A 22 2.59 8.82 -2.69
CA ASP A 22 2.61 10.27 -2.52
C ASP A 22 3.43 10.68 -1.29
N PHE A 23 3.28 9.94 -0.19
CA PHE A 23 4.06 10.16 1.02
C PHE A 23 5.55 9.93 0.79
N THR A 24 5.94 8.84 0.13
CA THR A 24 7.34 8.57 -0.23
C THR A 24 7.90 9.65 -1.16
N ARG A 25 7.09 10.13 -2.11
CA ARG A 25 7.50 11.22 -3.02
C ARG A 25 7.68 12.55 -2.30
N SER A 26 6.84 12.85 -1.32
CA SER A 26 6.85 14.13 -0.60
C SER A 26 7.88 14.16 0.54
N ASN A 27 8.04 13.06 1.27
CA ASN A 27 8.92 12.99 2.46
C ASN A 27 10.28 12.32 2.17
N GLY A 28 10.42 11.64 1.02
CA GLY A 28 11.63 10.88 0.69
C GLY A 28 11.76 9.54 1.43
N VAL A 29 10.80 9.20 2.30
CA VAL A 29 10.75 7.96 3.09
C VAL A 29 9.34 7.36 3.04
N PRO A 30 9.21 6.03 3.07
CA PRO A 30 7.89 5.40 3.09
C PRO A 30 7.15 5.67 4.40
N PRO A 31 5.81 5.78 4.38
CA PRO A 31 5.04 5.94 5.60
C PRO A 31 4.97 4.64 6.39
N SER A 32 4.88 4.77 7.70
CA SER A 32 4.67 3.66 8.62
C SER A 32 3.23 3.17 8.59
N ILE A 33 3.00 1.90 8.98
CA ILE A 33 1.65 1.31 9.11
C ILE A 33 0.71 2.20 9.94
N ARG A 34 1.25 2.83 11.00
CA ARG A 34 0.50 3.74 11.88
C ARG A 34 0.08 5.02 11.16
N GLU A 35 0.96 5.59 10.34
CA GLU A 35 0.69 6.83 9.58
C GLU A 35 -0.35 6.57 8.49
N ILE A 36 -0.22 5.47 7.76
CA ILE A 36 -1.20 5.06 6.75
C ILE A 36 -2.58 4.83 7.40
N GLY A 37 -2.61 4.17 8.56
CA GLY A 37 -3.85 3.92 9.30
C GLY A 37 -4.52 5.20 9.78
N ALA A 38 -3.73 6.13 10.32
CA ALA A 38 -4.20 7.44 10.76
C ALA A 38 -4.74 8.28 9.59
N ALA A 39 -4.03 8.31 8.46
CA ALA A 39 -4.41 9.09 7.28
C ALA A 39 -5.68 8.57 6.60
N LEU A 40 -5.86 7.25 6.54
CA LEU A 40 -6.98 6.61 5.85
C LEU A 40 -8.14 6.23 6.79
N GLY A 41 -8.01 6.49 8.09
CA GLY A 41 -9.01 6.16 9.09
C GLY A 41 -9.26 4.64 9.23
N ILE A 42 -8.23 3.83 9.05
CA ILE A 42 -8.30 2.37 9.13
C ILE A 42 -7.31 1.82 10.16
N THR A 43 -7.58 0.61 10.64
CA THR A 43 -6.72 -0.02 11.64
C THR A 43 -5.39 -0.46 11.04
N SER A 44 -4.36 -0.52 11.87
CA SER A 44 -3.03 -1.02 11.50
C SER A 44 -3.07 -2.45 10.94
N SER A 45 -3.96 -3.30 11.46
CA SER A 45 -4.21 -4.64 10.95
C SER A 45 -4.75 -4.61 9.51
N THR A 46 -5.72 -3.74 9.22
CA THR A 46 -6.28 -3.58 7.87
C THR A 46 -5.23 -3.04 6.89
N VAL A 47 -4.43 -2.05 7.31
CA VAL A 47 -3.30 -1.54 6.52
C VAL A 47 -2.32 -2.66 6.19
N PHE A 48 -1.91 -3.44 7.18
CA PHE A 48 -0.96 -4.55 6.97
C PHE A 48 -1.49 -5.57 5.96
N GLN A 49 -2.77 -5.93 6.03
CA GLN A 49 -3.41 -6.82 5.07
C GLN A 49 -3.42 -6.22 3.65
N HIS A 50 -3.73 -4.93 3.51
CA HIS A 50 -3.72 -4.25 2.22
C HIS A 50 -2.31 -4.17 1.63
N LEU A 51 -1.32 -3.78 2.42
CA LEU A 51 0.08 -3.77 1.98
C LEU A 51 0.53 -5.17 1.55
N ARG A 52 0.20 -6.23 2.31
CA ARG A 52 0.54 -7.63 1.97
C ARG A 52 -0.11 -8.09 0.67
N TYR A 53 -1.32 -7.63 0.41
CA TYR A 53 -1.98 -7.88 -0.87
C TYR A 53 -1.26 -7.17 -2.02
N LEU A 54 -0.99 -5.88 -1.86
CA LEU A 54 -0.35 -5.04 -2.88
C LEU A 54 1.04 -5.55 -3.24
N GLU A 55 1.84 -5.97 -2.26
CA GLU A 55 3.14 -6.60 -2.50
C GLU A 55 3.03 -7.92 -3.27
N ARG A 56 2.14 -8.83 -2.84
CA ARG A 56 1.96 -10.11 -3.52
C ARG A 56 1.51 -9.95 -4.97
N LYS A 57 0.86 -8.83 -5.29
CA LYS A 57 0.46 -8.47 -6.64
C LYS A 57 1.52 -7.69 -7.42
N GLY A 58 2.62 -7.30 -6.78
CA GLY A 58 3.71 -6.54 -7.39
C GLY A 58 3.45 -5.02 -7.48
N TYR A 59 2.40 -4.51 -6.82
CA TYR A 59 2.12 -3.08 -6.76
C TYR A 59 3.04 -2.33 -5.76
N LEU A 60 3.54 -3.03 -4.74
CA LEU A 60 4.49 -2.52 -3.76
C LEU A 60 5.73 -3.41 -3.67
N ARG A 61 6.88 -2.81 -3.38
CA ARG A 61 8.15 -3.52 -3.15
C ARG A 61 8.47 -3.51 -1.65
N ASN A 62 9.08 -4.58 -1.16
CA ASN A 62 9.41 -4.77 0.26
C ASN A 62 10.24 -3.63 0.88
N ALA A 63 11.07 -2.94 0.07
CA ALA A 63 11.85 -1.77 0.50
C ALA A 63 10.98 -0.59 0.98
N ASP A 64 9.73 -0.57 0.55
CA ASP A 64 8.76 0.49 0.87
C ASP A 64 8.08 0.28 2.24
N ARG A 65 8.42 -0.79 2.98
CA ARG A 65 7.92 -1.03 4.36
C ARG A 65 8.92 -0.74 5.46
N SER A 66 10.05 -0.13 5.14
CA SER A 66 11.18 0.02 6.06
C SER A 66 10.86 1.03 7.19
N SER A 67 10.23 0.59 8.27
CA SER A 67 10.39 1.12 9.64
C SER A 67 9.78 0.22 10.71
#